data_AF-A0A3D5ZGP1-F1
#
_entry.id   AF-A0A3D5ZGP1-F1
#
_cell.length_a   1.000
_cell.length_b   1.000
_cell.length_c   1.000
_cell.angle_alpha   90.00
_cell.angle_beta   90.00
_cell.angle_gamma   90.00
#
_symmetry.space_group_name_H-M   'P 1'
#
loop_
_entity.id
_entity.type
_entity.pdbx_description
1 polymer ?
#
loop_
_entity_poly.entity_id
_entity_poly.type
_entity_poly.pdbx_seq_one_letter_code
_entity_poly.pdbx_strand_id
1 'polypeptide(L)'
;MDNLLADVFWSTGHILLVTVGLLIALAFILYADRKIWAAVQLRRGPNVVGPFGLLQSFADFIKFVFKEIIIPAGADKTVFILAPMITFVLALIAWAVVPFDDGWAVADINVGILYLFAVSSLGVYGVIMGGWASNSKYPFLGGLRSAAQMVSYEVSLGLVIINVILLAGSMNLNDIVLAQDNGYGLLGWYFLPLFPMFVVFVISALAETNRPPFDLPEAESELVAGYQVEYSSTPYLLFMIGEYL
;
A
#
# COMPACT_ATOMS: atom_id res chain seq x y z
N MET A 1 -3.02 35.55 -12.31
CA MET A 1 -3.87 34.90 -11.30
C MET A 1 -4.78 33.87 -11.94
N ASP A 2 -5.31 34.15 -13.14
CA ASP A 2 -6.15 33.21 -13.92
C ASP A 2 -5.43 31.91 -14.32
N ASN A 3 -4.13 31.97 -14.67
CA ASN A 3 -3.35 30.76 -14.96
C ASN A 3 -3.10 29.90 -13.72
N LEU A 4 -2.88 30.51 -12.55
CA LEU A 4 -2.64 29.77 -11.31
C LEU A 4 -3.88 28.97 -10.88
N LEU A 5 -5.07 29.57 -11.03
CA LEU A 5 -6.32 28.87 -10.71
C LEU A 5 -6.60 27.74 -11.70
N ALA A 6 -6.29 27.93 -12.98
CA ALA A 6 -6.41 26.88 -13.99
C ALA A 6 -5.42 25.72 -13.74
N ASP A 7 -4.16 26.03 -13.41
CA ASP A 7 -3.12 25.05 -13.11
C ASP A 7 -3.48 24.25 -11.85
N VAL A 8 -3.94 24.91 -10.78
CA VAL A 8 -4.40 24.24 -9.56
C VAL A 8 -5.60 23.34 -9.83
N PHE A 9 -6.57 23.81 -10.62
CA PHE A 9 -7.74 23.00 -10.98
C PHE A 9 -7.33 21.76 -11.79
N TRP A 10 -6.41 21.92 -12.74
CA TRP A 10 -5.89 20.83 -13.55
C TRP A 10 -5.14 19.80 -12.70
N SER A 11 -4.20 20.23 -11.85
CA SER A 11 -3.48 19.35 -10.93
C SER A 11 -4.42 18.64 -9.97
N THR A 12 -5.43 19.33 -9.43
CA THR A 12 -6.43 18.72 -8.54
C THR A 12 -7.23 17.64 -9.28
N GLY A 13 -7.60 17.89 -10.54
CA GLY A 13 -8.25 16.90 -11.40
C GLY A 13 -7.41 15.65 -11.61
N HIS A 14 -6.09 15.80 -11.80
CA HIS A 14 -5.15 14.68 -11.97
C HIS A 14 -5.06 13.84 -10.69
N ILE A 15 -4.86 14.50 -9.55
CA ILE A 15 -4.80 13.85 -8.24
C ILE A 15 -6.08 13.07 -7.96
N LEU A 16 -7.25 13.67 -8.25
CA LEU A 16 -8.54 13.05 -8.00
C LEU A 16 -8.75 11.85 -8.92
N LEU A 17 -8.38 11.95 -10.20
CA LEU A 17 -8.48 10.84 -11.14
C LEU A 17 -7.63 9.66 -10.69
N VAL A 18 -6.36 9.89 -10.32
CA VAL A 18 -5.48 8.83 -9.81
C VAL A 18 -6.03 8.23 -8.53
N THR A 19 -6.46 9.05 -7.56
CA THR A 19 -7.00 8.57 -6.29
C THR A 19 -8.26 7.72 -6.49
N VAL A 20 -9.22 8.18 -7.31
CA VAL A 20 -10.44 7.41 -7.61
C VAL A 20 -10.10 6.14 -8.38
N GLY A 21 -9.17 6.20 -9.33
CA GLY A 21 -8.69 5.04 -10.08
C GLY A 21 -8.09 3.98 -9.15
N LEU A 22 -7.24 4.38 -8.20
CA LEU A 22 -6.64 3.50 -7.21
C LEU A 22 -7.67 2.86 -6.30
N LEU A 23 -8.66 3.61 -5.80
CA LEU A 23 -9.72 3.05 -4.96
C LEU A 23 -10.63 2.07 -5.71
N ILE A 24 -10.89 2.31 -6.99
CA ILE A 24 -11.62 1.37 -7.85
C ILE A 24 -10.79 0.11 -8.10
N ALA A 25 -9.50 0.27 -8.45
CA ALA A 25 -8.58 -0.85 -8.64
C ALA A 25 -8.50 -1.72 -7.38
N LEU A 26 -8.38 -1.08 -6.20
CA LEU A 26 -8.40 -1.74 -4.90
C LEU A 26 -9.68 -2.58 -4.70
N ALA A 27 -10.86 -2.04 -5.02
CA ALA A 27 -12.11 -2.76 -4.89
C ALA A 27 -12.12 -4.05 -5.75
N PHE A 28 -11.52 -4.01 -6.93
CA PHE A 28 -11.36 -5.19 -7.79
C PHE A 28 -10.26 -6.14 -7.31
N ILE A 29 -9.16 -5.65 -6.74
CA ILE A 29 -8.11 -6.48 -6.12
C ILE A 29 -8.70 -7.28 -4.96
N LEU A 30 -9.46 -6.65 -4.05
CA LEU A 30 -10.14 -7.34 -2.95
C LEU A 30 -11.13 -8.42 -3.44
N TYR A 31 -11.82 -8.14 -4.55
CA TYR A 31 -12.69 -9.12 -5.19
C TYR A 31 -11.90 -10.28 -5.80
N ALA A 32 -10.80 -9.98 -6.48
CA ALA A 32 -9.91 -10.97 -7.09
C ALA A 32 -9.30 -11.88 -6.02
N ASP A 33 -8.81 -11.31 -4.93
CA ASP A 33 -8.23 -12.03 -3.79
C ASP A 33 -9.19 -13.13 -3.29
N ARG A 34 -10.46 -12.75 -3.04
CA ARG A 34 -11.51 -13.71 -2.62
C ARG A 34 -11.77 -14.80 -3.64
N LYS A 35 -11.77 -14.48 -4.94
CA LYS A 35 -12.01 -15.46 -6.00
C LYS A 35 -10.82 -16.39 -6.21
N ILE A 36 -9.61 -15.85 -6.19
CA ILE A 36 -8.37 -16.60 -6.36
C ILE A 36 -8.22 -17.60 -5.21
N TRP A 37 -8.32 -17.15 -3.96
CA TRP A 37 -8.22 -18.05 -2.80
C TRP A 37 -9.35 -19.07 -2.74
N ALA A 38 -10.57 -18.70 -3.13
CA ALA A 38 -11.66 -19.66 -3.24
C ALA A 38 -11.35 -20.74 -4.29
N ALA A 39 -10.82 -20.36 -5.45
CA ALA A 39 -10.45 -21.29 -6.51
C ALA A 39 -9.30 -22.23 -6.08
N VAL A 40 -8.27 -21.71 -5.41
CA VAL A 40 -7.17 -22.51 -4.82
C VAL A 40 -7.71 -23.54 -3.83
N GLN A 41 -8.71 -23.17 -3.03
CA GLN A 41 -9.37 -24.04 -2.05
C GLN A 41 -10.48 -24.91 -2.67
N LEU A 42 -10.63 -24.92 -4.00
CA LEU A 42 -11.69 -25.65 -4.73
C LEU A 42 -13.12 -25.34 -4.24
N ARG A 43 -13.35 -24.11 -3.74
CA ARG A 43 -14.68 -23.60 -3.37
C ARG A 43 -15.07 -22.42 -4.26
N ARG A 44 -16.37 -22.12 -4.29
CA ARG A 44 -16.86 -20.95 -5.04
C ARG A 44 -16.69 -19.68 -4.22
N GLY A 45 -16.10 -18.66 -4.83
CA GLY A 45 -16.03 -17.31 -4.27
C GLY A 45 -17.38 -16.58 -4.26
N PRO A 46 -17.40 -15.27 -3.95
CA PRO A 46 -18.63 -14.48 -3.90
C PRO A 46 -19.41 -14.55 -5.22
N ASN A 47 -20.69 -14.96 -5.16
CA ASN A 47 -21.57 -15.09 -6.34
C ASN A 47 -22.95 -14.44 -6.18
N VAL A 48 -23.24 -13.82 -5.03
CA VAL A 48 -24.59 -13.38 -4.67
C VAL A 48 -24.82 -11.89 -4.93
N VAL A 49 -23.87 -11.03 -4.55
CA VAL A 49 -24.04 -9.57 -4.61
C VAL A 49 -23.67 -9.04 -6.00
N GLY A 50 -24.67 -8.88 -6.86
CA GLY A 50 -24.52 -8.46 -8.25
C GLY A 50 -24.07 -9.57 -9.20
N PRO A 51 -23.97 -9.31 -10.52
CA PRO A 51 -23.47 -10.28 -11.49
C PRO A 51 -22.07 -10.75 -11.10
N PHE A 52 -21.88 -12.08 -10.97
CA PHE A 52 -20.62 -12.70 -10.54
C PHE A 52 -20.04 -12.21 -9.20
N GLY A 53 -20.83 -11.53 -8.36
CA GLY A 53 -20.34 -10.98 -7.08
C GLY A 53 -19.56 -9.67 -7.18
N LEU A 54 -19.57 -8.97 -8.34
CA LEU A 54 -18.77 -7.77 -8.57
C LEU A 54 -19.07 -6.62 -7.61
N LEU A 55 -20.30 -6.54 -7.09
CA LEU A 55 -20.72 -5.47 -6.18
C LEU A 55 -20.35 -5.74 -4.72
N GLN A 56 -19.71 -6.89 -4.42
CA GLN A 56 -19.39 -7.27 -3.06
C GLN A 56 -18.44 -6.28 -2.36
N SER A 57 -17.35 -5.86 -3.03
CA SER A 57 -16.38 -4.92 -2.44
C SER A 57 -17.01 -3.57 -2.09
N PHE A 58 -17.95 -3.09 -2.92
CA PHE A 58 -18.71 -1.88 -2.66
C PHE A 58 -19.68 -2.06 -1.47
N ALA A 59 -20.34 -3.22 -1.36
CA ALA A 59 -21.21 -3.53 -0.23
C ALA A 59 -20.42 -3.56 1.09
N ASP A 60 -19.19 -4.09 1.08
CA ASP A 60 -18.33 -4.12 2.26
C ASP A 60 -17.85 -2.72 2.65
N PHE A 61 -17.50 -1.87 1.67
CA PHE A 61 -17.17 -0.48 1.93
C PHE A 61 -18.34 0.26 2.60
N ILE A 62 -19.54 0.13 2.04
CA ILE A 62 -20.76 0.71 2.60
C ILE A 62 -21.01 0.21 4.03
N LYS A 63 -20.84 -1.09 4.27
CA LYS A 63 -20.95 -1.68 5.60
C LYS A 63 -19.99 -1.03 6.59
N PHE A 64 -18.72 -0.84 6.24
CA PHE A 64 -17.75 -0.22 7.14
C PHE A 64 -18.04 1.26 7.42
N VAL A 65 -18.61 2.00 6.46
CA VAL A 65 -19.02 3.40 6.67
C VAL A 65 -20.19 3.50 7.65
N PHE A 66 -21.19 2.61 7.56
CA PHE A 66 -22.36 2.63 8.43
C PHE A 66 -22.16 1.92 9.77
N LYS A 67 -21.09 1.15 9.93
CA LYS A 67 -20.78 0.46 11.18
C LYS A 67 -20.39 1.49 12.25
N GLU A 68 -20.77 1.22 13.51
CA GLU A 68 -20.40 2.08 14.64
C GLU A 68 -18.88 2.06 14.89
N ILE A 69 -18.31 3.25 15.15
CA ILE A 69 -16.92 3.43 15.55
C ILE A 69 -16.84 3.29 17.08
N ILE A 70 -16.24 2.19 17.53
CA ILE A 70 -15.96 1.90 18.93
C ILE A 70 -14.51 2.29 19.21
N ILE A 71 -14.31 3.14 20.22
CA ILE A 71 -12.99 3.52 20.73
C ILE A 71 -12.86 2.94 22.15
N PRO A 72 -11.84 2.10 22.42
CA PRO A 72 -11.65 1.51 23.74
C PRO A 72 -11.48 2.59 24.83
N ALA A 73 -12.02 2.35 26.03
CA ALA A 73 -11.97 3.33 27.11
C ALA A 73 -10.54 3.63 27.60
N GLY A 74 -9.63 2.67 27.48
CA GLY A 74 -8.22 2.83 27.84
C GLY A 74 -7.33 3.38 26.72
N ALA A 75 -7.84 3.53 25.50
CA ALA A 75 -7.04 3.96 24.35
C ALA A 75 -6.77 5.47 24.36
N ASP A 76 -5.61 5.88 23.82
CA ASP A 76 -5.36 7.29 23.52
C ASP A 76 -6.18 7.69 22.30
N LYS A 77 -7.26 8.45 22.51
CA LYS A 77 -8.22 8.80 21.45
C LYS A 77 -7.59 9.55 20.28
N THR A 78 -6.59 10.39 20.56
CA THR A 78 -5.98 11.24 19.53
C THR A 78 -5.13 10.38 18.61
N VAL A 79 -4.23 9.60 19.20
CA VAL A 79 -3.31 8.73 18.44
C VAL A 79 -4.09 7.59 17.77
N PHE A 80 -5.13 7.06 18.41
CA PHE A 80 -5.97 6.00 17.87
C PHE A 80 -6.68 6.44 16.57
N ILE A 81 -7.19 7.67 16.49
CA ILE A 81 -7.83 8.15 15.26
C ILE A 81 -6.77 8.56 14.22
N LEU A 82 -5.65 9.15 14.67
CA LEU A 82 -4.61 9.66 13.79
C LEU A 82 -3.85 8.55 13.06
N ALA A 83 -3.60 7.41 13.72
CA ALA A 83 -2.81 6.32 13.17
C ALA A 83 -3.37 5.76 11.84
N PRO A 84 -4.63 5.33 11.74
CA PRO A 84 -5.19 4.88 10.46
C PRO A 84 -5.25 5.98 9.39
N MET A 85 -5.45 7.26 9.78
CA MET A 85 -5.43 8.36 8.82
C MET A 85 -4.05 8.57 8.22
N ILE A 86 -2.99 8.49 9.04
CA ILE A 86 -1.61 8.59 8.57
C ILE A 86 -1.30 7.45 7.60
N THR A 87 -1.59 6.21 7.96
CA THR A 87 -1.32 5.05 7.09
C THR A 87 -2.02 5.19 5.74
N PHE A 88 -3.30 5.57 5.73
CA PHE A 88 -4.06 5.78 4.49
C PHE A 88 -3.51 6.93 3.64
N VAL A 89 -3.21 8.07 4.25
CA VAL A 89 -2.71 9.26 3.52
C VAL A 89 -1.32 9.00 2.95
N LEU A 90 -0.43 8.34 3.70
CA LEU A 90 0.90 7.99 3.22
C LEU A 90 0.84 7.03 2.03
N ALA A 91 -0.02 6.01 2.09
CA ALA A 91 -0.21 5.08 0.99
C ALA A 91 -0.65 5.80 -0.30
N LEU A 92 -1.62 6.73 -0.22
CA LEU A 92 -2.04 7.53 -1.38
C LEU A 92 -0.95 8.48 -1.90
N ILE A 93 -0.19 9.10 -1.00
CA ILE A 93 0.87 10.06 -1.35
C ILE A 93 2.05 9.35 -2.05
N ALA A 94 2.31 8.08 -1.74
CA ALA A 94 3.35 7.29 -2.41
C ALA A 94 3.11 7.20 -3.93
N TRP A 95 1.86 7.11 -4.36
CA TRP A 95 1.47 7.03 -5.78
C TRP A 95 1.68 8.32 -6.57
N ALA A 96 1.99 9.45 -5.92
CA ALA A 96 2.17 10.72 -6.60
C ALA A 96 3.33 10.71 -7.63
N VAL A 97 4.35 9.88 -7.42
CA VAL A 97 5.57 9.86 -8.25
C VAL A 97 5.54 8.75 -9.29
N VAL A 98 4.61 7.80 -9.19
CA VAL A 98 4.52 6.67 -10.11
C VAL A 98 4.02 7.17 -11.48
N PRO A 99 4.77 6.95 -12.58
CA PRO A 99 4.34 7.36 -13.90
C PRO A 99 3.36 6.37 -14.51
N PHE A 100 2.28 6.88 -15.13
CA PHE A 100 1.25 6.07 -15.79
C PHE A 100 1.41 6.03 -17.32
N ASP A 101 1.92 7.11 -17.90
CA ASP A 101 2.21 7.23 -19.34
C ASP A 101 3.32 8.28 -19.56
N ASP A 102 3.81 8.42 -20.79
CA ASP A 102 4.81 9.42 -21.16
C ASP A 102 4.33 10.85 -20.81
N GLY A 103 5.09 11.52 -19.94
CA GLY A 103 4.72 12.83 -19.40
C GLY A 103 3.52 12.83 -18.44
N TRP A 104 2.97 11.67 -18.07
CA TRP A 104 1.85 11.54 -17.15
C TRP A 104 2.25 10.92 -15.81
N ALA A 105 2.73 11.78 -14.91
CA ALA A 105 2.88 11.52 -13.49
C ALA A 105 2.25 12.68 -12.70
N VAL A 106 1.72 12.41 -11.49
CA VAL A 106 1.10 13.47 -10.67
C VAL A 106 2.16 14.49 -10.21
N ALA A 107 3.35 14.01 -9.86
CA ALA A 107 4.51 14.82 -9.54
C ALA A 107 5.77 14.18 -10.14
N ASP A 108 6.38 14.89 -11.09
CA ASP A 108 7.68 14.51 -11.65
C ASP A 108 8.79 15.08 -10.76
N ILE A 109 9.42 14.22 -9.96
CA ILE A 109 10.42 14.61 -8.96
C ILE A 109 11.76 13.95 -9.32
N ASN A 110 12.82 14.76 -9.41
CA ASN A 110 14.19 14.29 -9.68
C ASN A 110 14.68 13.19 -8.71
N VAL A 111 14.11 13.15 -7.51
CA VAL A 111 14.50 12.25 -6.42
C VAL A 111 13.35 11.30 -6.05
N GLY A 112 12.66 10.79 -7.08
CA GLY A 112 11.43 10.02 -6.90
C GLY A 112 11.59 8.75 -6.06
N ILE A 113 12.69 8.02 -6.23
CA ILE A 113 12.96 6.82 -5.42
C ILE A 113 13.15 7.16 -3.93
N LEU A 114 13.92 8.20 -3.59
CA LEU A 114 14.13 8.55 -2.18
C LEU A 114 12.84 9.07 -1.54
N TYR A 115 11.98 9.73 -2.32
CA TYR A 115 10.64 10.09 -1.87
C TYR A 115 9.82 8.85 -1.49
N LEU A 116 9.82 7.79 -2.33
CA LEU A 116 9.11 6.55 -2.01
C LEU A 116 9.62 5.90 -0.72
N PHE A 117 10.94 5.84 -0.51
CA PHE A 117 11.51 5.35 0.76
C PHE A 117 11.14 6.23 1.95
N ALA A 118 11.12 7.55 1.79
CA ALA A 118 10.72 8.45 2.86
C ALA A 118 9.25 8.24 3.24
N VAL A 119 8.36 8.04 2.27
CA VAL A 119 6.93 7.78 2.54
C VAL A 119 6.72 6.38 3.13
N SER A 120 7.41 5.36 2.60
CA SER A 120 7.33 3.98 3.09
C SER A 120 7.76 3.87 4.55
N SER A 121 8.93 4.43 4.91
CA SER A 121 9.44 4.45 6.28
C SER A 121 8.52 5.20 7.25
N LEU A 122 7.78 6.22 6.78
CA LEU A 122 6.75 6.89 7.57
C LEU A 122 5.53 5.99 7.83
N GLY A 123 5.22 5.05 6.92
CA GLY A 123 4.12 4.09 7.05
C GLY A 123 4.28 3.20 8.28
N VAL A 124 5.51 2.81 8.62
CA VAL A 124 5.85 2.03 9.82
C VAL A 124 5.38 2.73 11.10
N TYR A 125 5.47 4.06 11.16
CA TYR A 125 5.01 4.82 12.32
C TYR A 125 3.50 4.73 12.51
N GLY A 126 2.72 4.69 11.42
CA GLY A 126 1.28 4.48 11.49
C GLY A 126 0.92 3.16 12.17
N VAL A 127 1.66 2.10 11.88
CA VAL A 127 1.48 0.76 12.49
C VAL A 127 1.85 0.76 13.98
N ILE A 128 3.00 1.35 14.36
CA ILE A 128 3.42 1.44 15.77
C ILE A 128 2.43 2.27 16.58
N MET A 129 2.03 3.44 16.05
CA MET A 129 1.03 4.29 16.67
C MET A 129 -0.30 3.54 16.85
N GLY A 130 -0.71 2.77 15.84
CA GLY A 130 -1.93 1.98 15.88
C GLY A 130 -1.92 0.94 17.02
N GLY A 131 -0.82 0.19 17.13
CA GLY A 131 -0.63 -0.83 18.16
C GLY A 131 -0.48 -0.26 19.58
N TRP A 132 0.22 0.87 19.73
CA TRP A 132 0.40 1.53 21.03
C TRP A 132 -0.87 2.23 21.52
N ALA A 133 -1.56 2.96 20.64
CA ALA A 133 -2.77 3.71 20.99
C ALA A 133 -3.92 2.82 21.47
N SER A 134 -3.95 1.57 21.01
CA SER A 134 -4.93 0.55 21.39
C SER A 134 -4.88 0.16 22.87
N ASN A 135 -3.80 0.50 23.60
CA ASN A 135 -3.58 0.23 25.03
C ASN A 135 -3.90 -1.23 25.45
N SER A 136 -3.51 -2.18 24.62
CA SER A 136 -3.64 -3.62 24.87
C SER A 136 -2.33 -4.32 24.54
N LYS A 137 -1.99 -5.37 25.29
CA LYS A 137 -0.68 -6.04 25.20
C LYS A 137 -0.50 -6.75 23.85
N TYR A 138 -1.55 -7.40 23.34
CA TYR A 138 -1.45 -8.17 22.08
C TYR A 138 -1.31 -7.26 20.85
N PRO A 139 -2.12 -6.20 20.68
CA PRO A 139 -1.94 -5.27 19.56
C PRO A 139 -0.61 -4.54 19.58
N PHE A 140 -0.10 -4.21 20.78
CA PHE A 140 1.21 -3.61 20.92
C PHE A 140 2.34 -4.56 20.48
N LEU A 141 2.29 -5.83 20.90
CA LEU A 141 3.26 -6.85 20.45
C LEU A 141 3.17 -7.11 18.94
N GLY A 142 1.97 -7.13 18.37
CA GLY A 142 1.75 -7.25 16.92
C GLY A 142 2.32 -6.06 16.14
N GLY A 143 2.08 -4.83 16.62
CA GLY A 143 2.65 -3.61 16.02
C GLY A 143 4.18 -3.60 16.06
N LEU A 144 4.80 -4.02 17.17
CA LEU A 144 6.26 -4.09 17.27
C LEU A 144 6.87 -5.15 16.33
N ARG A 145 6.22 -6.31 16.19
CA ARG A 145 6.67 -7.36 15.24
C ARG A 145 6.58 -6.89 13.80
N SER A 146 5.46 -6.25 13.44
CA SER A 146 5.27 -5.66 12.12
C SER A 146 6.30 -4.59 11.81
N ALA A 147 6.54 -3.68 12.75
CA ALA A 147 7.54 -2.65 12.58
C ALA A 147 8.96 -3.21 12.41
N ALA A 148 9.33 -4.22 13.21
CA ALA A 148 10.62 -4.86 13.08
C ALA A 148 10.80 -5.55 11.71
N GLN A 149 9.74 -6.18 11.20
CA GLN A 149 9.74 -6.82 9.88
C GLN A 149 9.87 -5.76 8.77
N MET A 150 8.96 -4.79 8.71
CA MET A 150 8.95 -3.76 7.66
C MET A 150 10.29 -3.02 7.58
N VAL A 151 10.81 -2.54 8.72
CA VAL A 151 12.11 -1.83 8.74
C VAL A 151 13.27 -2.71 8.25
N SER A 152 13.25 -4.02 8.55
CA SER A 152 14.31 -4.92 8.12
C SER A 152 14.30 -5.15 6.60
N TYR A 153 13.11 -5.26 6.00
CA TYR A 153 12.95 -5.49 4.56
C TYR A 153 13.04 -4.22 3.74
N GLU A 154 12.74 -3.06 4.32
CA GLU A 154 12.96 -1.75 3.70
C GLU A 154 14.46 -1.50 3.43
N VAL A 155 15.35 -1.81 4.38
CA VAL A 155 16.80 -1.72 4.16
C VAL A 155 17.25 -2.64 3.03
N SER A 156 16.69 -3.85 2.95
CA SER A 156 16.98 -4.79 1.86
C SER A 156 16.55 -4.21 0.50
N LEU A 157 15.32 -3.69 0.40
CA LEU A 157 14.81 -3.02 -0.80
C LEU A 157 15.70 -1.84 -1.23
N GLY A 158 16.18 -1.04 -0.27
CA GLY A 158 17.15 0.02 -0.49
C GLY A 158 18.40 -0.47 -1.23
N LEU A 159 19.00 -1.56 -0.75
CA LEU A 159 20.20 -2.14 -1.37
C LEU A 159 19.93 -2.71 -2.77
N VAL A 160 18.76 -3.30 -3.00
CA VAL A 160 18.38 -3.78 -4.34
C VAL A 160 18.27 -2.61 -5.32
N ILE A 161 17.53 -1.57 -4.95
CA ILE A 161 17.17 -0.45 -5.84
C ILE A 161 18.41 0.36 -6.27
N ILE A 162 19.47 0.41 -5.44
CA ILE A 162 20.75 1.03 -5.84
C ILE A 162 21.28 0.47 -7.16
N ASN A 163 21.15 -0.84 -7.42
CA ASN A 163 21.61 -1.42 -8.68
C ASN A 163 20.83 -0.88 -9.89
N VAL A 164 19.52 -0.64 -9.72
CA VAL A 164 18.67 -0.06 -10.77
C VAL A 164 19.07 1.39 -11.04
N ILE A 165 19.30 2.17 -9.97
CA ILE A 165 19.75 3.57 -10.09
C ILE A 165 21.08 3.65 -10.82
N LEU A 166 22.03 2.75 -10.53
CA LEU A 166 23.34 2.73 -11.19
C LEU A 166 23.27 2.42 -12.68
N LEU A 167 22.32 1.56 -13.11
CA LEU A 167 22.12 1.27 -14.53
C LEU A 167 21.39 2.41 -15.26
N ALA A 168 20.38 3.01 -14.62
CA ALA A 168 19.59 4.09 -15.23
C ALA A 168 20.32 5.44 -15.23
N GLY A 169 21.21 5.69 -14.26
CA GLY A 169 21.91 6.97 -14.10
C GLY A 169 21.03 8.11 -13.60
N SER A 170 19.78 7.84 -13.21
CA SER A 170 18.82 8.80 -12.66
C SER A 170 18.07 8.22 -11.46
N MET A 171 17.55 9.08 -10.58
CA MET A 171 16.66 8.72 -9.48
C MET A 171 15.20 9.07 -9.77
N ASN A 172 14.92 9.66 -10.94
CA ASN A 172 13.58 9.90 -11.43
C ASN A 172 12.99 8.61 -12.02
N LEU A 173 11.75 8.26 -11.66
CA LEU A 173 11.07 7.08 -12.17
C LEU A 173 10.79 7.16 -13.67
N ASN A 174 10.50 8.34 -14.21
CA ASN A 174 10.30 8.54 -15.65
C ASN A 174 11.56 8.18 -16.45
N ASP A 175 12.70 8.74 -16.04
CA ASP A 175 13.99 8.46 -16.67
C ASP A 175 14.37 6.98 -16.59
N ILE A 176 14.03 6.32 -15.47
CA ILE A 176 14.29 4.89 -15.28
C ILE A 176 13.46 4.05 -16.27
N VAL A 177 12.18 4.38 -16.45
CA VAL A 177 11.30 3.68 -17.42
C VAL A 177 11.81 3.92 -18.84
N LEU A 178 12.19 5.15 -19.19
CA LEU A 178 12.75 5.47 -20.51
C LEU A 178 14.09 4.76 -20.75
N ALA A 179 14.94 4.63 -19.74
CA ALA A 179 16.21 3.91 -19.83
C ALA A 179 16.05 2.38 -20.00
N GLN A 180 14.84 1.84 -19.82
CA GLN A 180 14.52 0.45 -20.14
C GLN A 180 14.14 0.25 -21.61
N ASP A 181 13.83 1.30 -22.36
CA ASP A 181 13.52 1.24 -23.79
C ASP A 181 14.78 1.15 -24.65
N ASN A 182 15.47 0.02 -24.53
CA ASN A 182 16.74 -0.25 -25.21
C ASN A 182 16.58 -0.87 -26.62
N GLY A 183 15.38 -0.86 -27.19
CA GLY A 183 15.09 -1.45 -28.51
C GLY A 183 15.09 -2.99 -28.58
N TYR A 184 15.58 -3.68 -27.55
CA TYR A 184 15.55 -5.15 -27.40
C TYR A 184 14.19 -5.69 -26.88
N GLY A 185 13.17 -4.83 -26.76
CA GLY A 185 11.87 -5.18 -26.21
C GLY A 185 11.97 -5.77 -24.81
N LEU A 186 11.25 -6.87 -24.55
CA LEU A 186 11.20 -7.54 -23.25
C LEU A 186 12.58 -7.98 -22.71
N LEU A 187 13.56 -8.22 -23.58
CA LEU A 187 14.90 -8.63 -23.16
C LEU A 187 15.74 -7.48 -22.60
N GLY A 188 15.36 -6.23 -22.87
CA GLY A 188 16.02 -5.03 -22.37
C GLY A 188 15.57 -4.59 -20.98
N TRP A 189 14.53 -5.22 -20.42
CA TRP A 189 13.97 -4.81 -19.12
C TRP A 189 14.88 -5.21 -17.96
N TYR A 190 15.02 -4.32 -16.98
CA TYR A 190 16.00 -4.50 -15.90
C TYR A 190 15.80 -5.75 -15.04
N PHE A 191 14.62 -6.36 -15.01
CA PHE A 191 14.42 -7.61 -14.26
C PHE A 191 15.27 -8.76 -14.82
N LEU A 192 15.62 -8.76 -16.12
CA LEU A 192 16.37 -9.85 -16.74
C LEU A 192 17.88 -9.73 -16.47
N PRO A 193 18.56 -8.59 -16.72
CA PRO A 193 19.97 -8.41 -16.34
C PRO A 193 20.19 -8.48 -14.83
N LEU A 194 19.25 -7.98 -14.04
CA LEU A 194 19.32 -7.96 -12.57
C LEU A 194 18.53 -9.12 -11.93
N PHE A 195 18.37 -10.25 -12.61
CA PHE A 195 17.49 -11.34 -12.15
C PHE A 195 17.71 -11.78 -10.69
N PRO A 196 18.96 -11.98 -10.18
CA PRO A 196 19.16 -12.31 -8.77
C PRO A 196 18.64 -11.23 -7.83
N MET A 197 18.85 -9.95 -8.17
CA MET A 197 18.36 -8.82 -7.39
C MET A 197 16.84 -8.69 -7.48
N PHE A 198 16.25 -9.00 -8.64
CA PHE A 198 14.80 -9.06 -8.80
C PHE A 198 14.17 -10.10 -7.86
N VAL A 199 14.77 -11.28 -7.68
CA VAL A 199 14.27 -12.27 -6.72
C VAL A 199 14.30 -11.72 -5.29
N VAL A 200 15.40 -11.05 -4.89
CA VAL A 200 15.49 -10.40 -3.57
C VAL A 200 14.45 -9.30 -3.44
N PHE A 201 14.24 -8.49 -4.48
CA PHE A 201 13.21 -7.46 -4.51
C PHE A 201 11.82 -8.04 -4.25
N VAL A 202 11.44 -9.10 -4.96
CA VAL A 202 10.12 -9.74 -4.82
C VAL A 202 9.93 -10.28 -3.40
N ILE A 203 10.95 -10.93 -2.82
CA ILE A 203 10.87 -11.45 -1.46
C ILE A 203 10.71 -10.31 -0.45
N SER A 204 11.51 -9.25 -0.57
CA SER A 204 11.45 -8.12 0.35
C SER A 204 10.17 -7.31 0.20
N ALA A 205 9.68 -7.11 -1.03
CA ALA A 205 8.39 -6.46 -1.28
C ALA A 205 7.21 -7.27 -0.72
N LEU A 206 7.25 -8.61 -0.86
CA LEU A 206 6.22 -9.47 -0.28
C LEU A 206 6.23 -9.40 1.25
N ALA A 207 7.41 -9.36 1.86
CA ALA A 207 7.56 -9.22 3.30
C ALA A 207 7.07 -7.86 3.81
N GLU A 208 7.25 -6.78 3.05
CA GLU A 208 6.72 -5.45 3.39
C GLU A 208 5.19 -5.43 3.42
N THR A 209 4.55 -6.12 2.47
CA THR A 209 3.08 -6.19 2.36
C THR A 209 2.41 -7.12 3.40
N ASN A 210 3.18 -7.72 4.31
CA ASN A 210 2.72 -8.62 5.38
C ASN A 210 1.83 -9.79 4.89
N ARG A 211 1.97 -10.22 3.63
CA ARG A 211 1.20 -11.34 3.06
C ARG A 211 1.89 -12.68 3.30
N PRO A 212 1.13 -13.79 3.34
CA PRO A 212 1.72 -15.13 3.43
C PRO A 212 2.79 -15.33 2.35
N PRO A 213 4.00 -15.78 2.70
CA PRO A 213 4.39 -16.46 3.95
C PRO A 213 4.91 -15.56 5.09
N PHE A 214 4.91 -14.23 4.92
CA PHE A 214 5.47 -13.26 5.87
C PHE A 214 4.36 -12.50 6.63
N ASP A 215 3.38 -13.22 7.19
CA ASP A 215 2.20 -12.65 7.86
C ASP A 215 2.37 -12.52 9.40
N LEU A 216 3.60 -12.48 9.90
CA LEU A 216 3.93 -12.40 11.34
C LEU A 216 3.15 -11.34 12.14
N PRO A 217 2.69 -10.21 11.55
CA PRO A 217 1.84 -9.23 12.21
C PRO A 217 0.38 -9.63 12.36
N GLU A 218 -0.23 -10.16 11.32
CA GLU A 218 -1.67 -10.47 11.27
C GLU A 218 -1.96 -11.86 11.83
N ALA A 219 -0.97 -12.78 11.74
CA ALA A 219 -1.00 -14.18 12.14
C ALA A 219 -2.13 -14.50 13.13
N GLU A 220 -3.30 -14.86 12.58
CA GLU A 220 -4.55 -14.99 13.35
C GLU A 220 -4.42 -16.04 14.47
N SER A 221 -3.54 -17.01 14.26
CA SER A 221 -3.25 -18.10 15.19
C SER A 221 -2.41 -17.69 16.40
N GLU A 222 -1.62 -16.61 16.31
CA GLU A 222 -0.74 -16.14 17.39
C GLU A 222 -1.22 -14.83 18.03
N LEU A 223 -1.63 -13.86 17.19
CA LEU A 223 -1.90 -12.48 17.60
C LEU A 223 -3.29 -11.98 17.18
N VAL A 224 -4.17 -12.88 16.74
CA VAL A 224 -5.58 -12.65 16.34
C VAL A 224 -5.75 -11.77 15.10
N ALA A 225 -5.19 -10.55 15.09
CA ALA A 225 -5.14 -9.63 13.94
C ALA A 225 -4.09 -8.49 14.14
N GLY A 226 -3.09 -8.70 15.00
CA GLY A 226 -2.00 -7.74 15.23
C GLY A 226 -2.45 -6.38 15.75
N TYR A 227 -1.96 -5.30 15.12
CA TYR A 227 -2.22 -3.92 15.51
C TYR A 227 -3.65 -3.42 15.16
N GLN A 228 -4.41 -4.18 14.36
CA GLN A 228 -5.74 -3.80 13.89
C GLN A 228 -6.89 -4.28 14.81
N VAL A 229 -6.60 -5.13 15.80
CA VAL A 229 -7.61 -5.85 16.62
C VAL A 229 -8.65 -4.95 17.28
N GLU A 230 -8.23 -3.80 17.82
CA GLU A 230 -9.13 -2.89 18.56
C GLU A 230 -9.87 -1.90 17.65
N TYR A 231 -9.51 -1.86 16.35
CA TYR A 231 -10.12 -0.94 15.39
C TYR A 231 -11.43 -1.50 14.87
N SER A 232 -12.42 -0.62 14.75
CA SER A 232 -13.75 -0.95 14.24
C SER A 232 -14.15 0.02 13.12
N SER A 233 -15.15 -0.36 12.32
CA SER A 233 -15.77 0.51 11.31
C SER A 233 -14.74 1.13 10.34
N THR A 234 -14.74 2.45 10.20
CA THR A 234 -13.94 3.23 9.26
C THR A 234 -12.45 3.25 9.62
N PRO A 235 -12.03 3.44 10.89
CA PRO A 235 -10.61 3.29 11.26
C PRO A 235 -9.98 1.95 10.84
N TYR A 236 -10.70 0.84 11.01
CA TYR A 236 -10.22 -0.47 10.54
C TYR A 236 -10.09 -0.50 9.01
N LEU A 237 -11.12 0.01 8.32
CA LEU A 237 -11.11 0.11 6.86
C LEU A 237 -9.93 0.93 6.34
N LEU A 238 -9.55 2.04 6.99
CA LEU A 238 -8.43 2.88 6.58
C LEU A 238 -7.09 2.15 6.67
N PHE A 239 -6.86 1.36 7.73
CA PHE A 239 -5.68 0.50 7.81
C PHE A 239 -5.66 -0.54 6.70
N MET A 240 -6.78 -1.24 6.49
CA MET A 240 -6.86 -2.26 5.45
C MET A 240 -6.66 -1.65 4.05
N ILE A 241 -7.28 -0.51 3.77
CA ILE A 241 -7.05 0.20 2.51
C ILE A 241 -5.58 0.56 2.38
N GLY A 242 -4.98 1.20 3.39
CA GLY A 242 -3.57 1.61 3.33
C GLY A 242 -2.57 0.47 3.20
N GLU A 243 -2.91 -0.74 3.65
CA GLU A 243 -2.06 -1.93 3.49
C GLU A 243 -2.18 -2.59 2.10
N TYR A 244 -3.33 -2.45 1.44
CA TYR A 244 -3.53 -2.97 0.08
C TYR A 244 -3.11 -1.99 -1.03
N LEU A 245 -2.92 -0.70 -0.72
CA LEU A 245 -2.62 0.38 -1.66
C LEU A 245 -1.11 0.64 -1.76
#